data_AF-A0A0V8IPV5-F1
#
_entry.id   AF-A0A0V8IPV5-F1
#
_cell.length_a   1.000
_cell.length_b   1.000
_cell.length_c   1.000
_cell.angle_alpha   90.00
_cell.angle_beta   90.00
_cell.angle_gamma   90.00
#
_symmetry.space_group_name_H-M   'P 1'
#
loop_
_entity.id
_entity.type
_entity.pdbx_description
1 polymer ?
#
loop_
_entity_poly.entity_id
_entity_poly.type
_entity_poly.pdbx_seq_one_letter_code
_entity_poly.pdbx_strand_id
1 'polypeptide(L)'
;MITLAAVVGVGTCAVLGLLYVRFVMAVPGTVEVLERQLTKQDAVPAIRDEDGEAKLGESRFLAAYESMSYYAAPGPLPGVVCLVGKYQYDDEYDYWEACNGLGDGRDVLVEVPDPDNRTIILVPDQFDHVPLERDGWVTLHRNLLVHPLGDTALEPAGPLIRSAGYGLAGGSE
;
A
#
# COMPACT_ATOMS: atom_id res chain seq x y z
N MET A 1 51.32 -8.83 27.45
CA MET A 1 50.70 -8.59 26.13
C MET A 1 49.71 -9.71 25.78
N ILE A 2 48.56 -9.80 26.46
CA ILE A 2 47.48 -10.78 26.15
C ILE A 2 46.09 -10.13 26.25
N THR A 3 45.96 -8.98 26.91
CA THR A 3 44.69 -8.28 27.14
C THR A 3 44.13 -7.52 25.93
N LEU A 4 44.93 -7.23 24.90
CA LEU A 4 44.50 -6.44 23.74
C LEU A 4 43.75 -7.26 22.68
N ALA A 5 43.96 -8.57 22.60
CA ALA A 5 43.32 -9.42 21.58
C ALA A 5 41.84 -9.71 21.87
N ALA A 6 41.45 -9.78 23.16
CA ALA A 6 40.08 -10.10 23.55
C ALA A 6 39.09 -8.96 23.27
N VAL A 7 39.54 -7.70 23.35
CA VAL A 7 38.68 -6.51 23.16
C VAL A 7 38.26 -6.35 21.70
N VAL A 8 39.13 -6.73 20.75
CA VAL A 8 38.85 -6.62 19.31
C VAL A 8 37.80 -7.65 18.88
N GLY A 9 37.88 -8.90 19.34
CA GLY A 9 36.94 -9.96 18.93
C GLY A 9 35.51 -9.75 19.41
N VAL A 10 35.31 -9.21 20.63
CA VAL A 10 33.96 -8.95 21.16
C VAL A 10 33.31 -7.76 20.46
N GLY A 11 34.09 -6.71 20.13
CA GLY A 11 33.61 -5.56 19.39
C GLY A 11 33.13 -5.92 17.98
N THR A 12 33.89 -6.77 17.27
CA THR A 12 33.50 -7.21 15.90
C THR A 12 32.25 -8.08 15.92
N CYS A 13 32.11 -9.01 16.88
CA CYS A 13 30.91 -9.83 17.01
C CYS A 13 29.67 -9.01 17.39
N ALA A 14 29.82 -7.99 18.25
CA ALA A 14 28.73 -7.10 18.61
C ALA A 14 28.27 -6.26 17.40
N VAL A 15 29.21 -5.71 16.62
CA VAL A 15 28.90 -4.94 15.41
C VAL A 15 28.26 -5.82 14.34
N LEU A 16 28.80 -7.02 14.09
CA LEU A 16 28.23 -7.97 13.13
C LEU A 16 26.86 -8.48 13.56
N GLY A 17 26.66 -8.75 14.85
CA GLY A 17 25.35 -9.11 15.40
C GLY A 17 24.33 -7.99 15.20
N LEU A 18 24.73 -6.73 15.46
CA LEU A 18 23.84 -5.58 15.30
C LEU A 18 23.49 -5.30 13.83
N LEU A 19 24.45 -5.50 12.92
CA LEU A 19 24.21 -5.47 11.47
C LEU A 19 23.29 -6.62 11.03
N TYR A 20 23.50 -7.84 11.52
CA TYR A 20 22.67 -8.99 11.20
C TYR A 20 21.21 -8.76 11.63
N VAL A 21 20.97 -8.25 12.84
CA VAL A 21 19.62 -7.94 13.31
C VAL A 21 18.96 -6.85 12.47
N ARG A 22 19.71 -5.81 12.08
CA ARG A 22 19.18 -4.68 11.28
C ARG A 22 18.80 -5.06 9.85
N PHE A 23 19.52 -6.01 9.24
CA PHE A 23 19.31 -6.33 7.82
C PHE A 23 18.56 -7.64 7.59
N VAL A 24 18.65 -8.63 8.50
CA VAL A 24 18.16 -9.99 8.25
C VAL A 24 16.86 -10.32 8.99
N MET A 25 16.55 -9.65 10.11
CA MET A 25 15.26 -9.88 10.77
C MET A 25 14.14 -9.12 10.06
N ALA A 26 13.01 -9.79 9.83
CA ALA A 26 11.81 -9.13 9.35
C ALA A 26 11.34 -8.10 10.38
N VAL A 27 11.05 -6.88 9.92
CA VAL A 27 10.45 -5.85 10.76
C VAL A 27 8.94 -5.99 10.58
N PRO A 28 8.13 -6.19 11.63
CA PRO A 28 6.69 -6.27 11.46
C PRO A 28 6.16 -4.92 10.96
N GLY A 29 5.39 -4.93 9.88
CA GLY A 29 4.73 -3.73 9.38
C GLY A 29 3.62 -3.27 10.30
N THR A 30 3.51 -1.97 10.53
CA THR A 30 2.38 -1.34 11.23
C THR A 30 1.77 -0.24 10.37
N VAL A 31 0.50 0.06 10.65
CA VAL A 31 -0.23 1.19 10.08
C VAL A 31 -0.96 1.89 11.23
N GLU A 32 -0.21 2.61 12.04
CA GLU A 32 -0.66 3.30 13.27
C GLU A 32 -1.84 4.26 13.00
N VAL A 33 -2.00 4.72 11.75
CA VAL A 33 -3.13 5.57 11.40
C VAL A 33 -4.46 4.85 11.65
N LEU A 34 -4.53 3.52 11.52
CA LEU A 34 -5.72 2.71 11.82
C LEU A 34 -6.01 2.58 13.31
N GLU A 35 -5.01 2.75 14.18
CA GLU A 35 -5.15 2.60 15.63
C GLU A 35 -5.71 3.85 16.31
N ARG A 36 -5.63 5.01 15.64
CA ARG A 36 -6.13 6.28 16.21
C ARG A 36 -7.66 6.31 16.24
N GLN A 37 -8.21 7.16 17.10
CA GLN A 37 -9.65 7.38 17.17
C GLN A 37 -10.20 7.98 15.86
N LEU A 38 -11.40 7.55 15.49
CA LEU A 38 -12.15 8.07 14.35
C LEU A 38 -12.49 9.55 14.54
N THR A 39 -12.27 10.33 13.49
CA THR A 39 -12.70 11.71 13.34
C THR A 39 -13.77 11.81 12.25
N LYS A 40 -14.41 12.97 12.14
CA LYS A 40 -15.44 13.22 11.12
C LYS A 40 -14.92 13.09 9.68
N GLN A 41 -13.61 13.23 9.47
CA GLN A 41 -13.00 13.16 8.14
C GLN A 41 -12.64 11.72 7.75
N ASP A 42 -12.67 10.77 8.68
CA ASP A 42 -12.06 9.45 8.50
C ASP A 42 -12.94 8.42 7.84
N ALA A 43 -14.25 8.52 8.03
CA ALA A 43 -15.18 7.64 7.37
C ALA A 43 -15.34 8.10 5.93
N VAL A 44 -15.11 7.19 4.98
CA VAL A 44 -15.50 7.43 3.57
C VAL A 44 -17.00 7.73 3.56
N PRO A 45 -17.42 8.96 3.22
CA PRO A 45 -18.81 9.34 3.37
C PRO A 45 -19.71 8.54 2.43
N ALA A 46 -20.87 8.11 2.95
CA ALA A 46 -22.04 7.67 2.17
C ALA A 46 -21.92 6.36 1.36
N ILE A 47 -20.89 5.54 1.55
CA ILE A 47 -20.75 4.27 0.82
C ILE A 47 -21.04 3.09 1.77
N ARG A 48 -22.11 2.35 1.48
CA ARG A 48 -22.33 1.01 2.02
C ARG A 48 -21.96 0.03 0.92
N ASP A 49 -20.73 -0.44 0.95
CA ASP A 49 -20.37 -1.62 0.18
C ASP A 49 -20.38 -2.83 1.13
N GLU A 50 -21.37 -3.69 0.95
CA GLU A 50 -21.50 -4.93 1.73
C GLU A 50 -20.67 -6.07 1.10
N ASP A 51 -20.20 -5.90 -0.14
CA ASP A 51 -19.43 -6.87 -0.92
C ASP A 51 -17.93 -6.52 -1.00
N GLY A 52 -17.54 -5.30 -0.61
CA GLY A 52 -16.16 -4.82 -0.55
C GLY A 52 -15.31 -5.51 0.52
N GLU A 53 -14.00 -5.60 0.27
CA GLU A 53 -13.01 -6.15 1.20
C GLU A 53 -12.62 -5.12 2.28
N ALA A 54 -12.71 -3.81 2.00
CA ALA A 54 -12.38 -2.78 2.98
C ALA A 54 -13.54 -2.50 3.95
N LYS A 55 -13.23 -2.43 5.24
CA LYS A 55 -14.16 -1.93 6.27
C LYS A 55 -14.23 -0.41 6.23
N LEU A 56 -14.99 0.15 5.27
CA LEU A 56 -15.09 1.59 5.02
C LEU A 56 -15.59 2.40 6.24
N GLY A 57 -16.45 1.83 7.08
CA GLY A 57 -16.88 2.48 8.33
C GLY A 57 -15.76 2.64 9.37
N GLU A 58 -14.66 1.93 9.20
CA GLU A 58 -13.48 1.95 10.05
C GLU A 58 -12.26 2.56 9.34
N SER A 59 -12.45 3.22 8.19
CA SER A 59 -11.37 3.85 7.45
C SER A 59 -10.77 5.05 8.21
N ARG A 60 -9.61 5.51 7.73
CA ARG A 60 -8.89 6.67 8.23
C ARG A 60 -8.41 7.50 7.06
N PHE A 61 -8.72 8.78 7.09
CA PHE A 61 -8.25 9.70 6.08
C PHE A 61 -6.73 9.82 6.15
N LEU A 62 -6.10 9.73 4.98
CA LEU A 62 -4.67 9.89 4.81
C LEU A 62 -4.36 11.28 4.25
N ALA A 63 -4.89 11.56 3.05
CA ALA A 63 -4.67 12.81 2.35
C ALA A 63 -5.71 13.01 1.23
N ALA A 64 -5.83 14.24 0.78
CA ALA A 64 -6.50 14.61 -0.45
C ALA A 64 -5.43 15.12 -1.43
N TYR A 65 -5.53 14.69 -2.69
CA TYR A 65 -4.62 15.13 -3.75
C TYR A 65 -5.39 15.23 -5.07
N GLU A 66 -5.34 16.42 -5.66
CA GLU A 66 -6.17 16.79 -6.82
C GLU A 66 -7.67 16.46 -6.59
N SER A 67 -8.25 15.62 -7.45
CA SER A 67 -9.65 15.19 -7.47
C SER A 67 -9.99 14.05 -6.49
N MET A 68 -8.99 13.50 -5.79
CA MET A 68 -9.12 12.26 -5.01
C MET A 68 -8.90 12.50 -3.52
N SER A 69 -9.62 11.70 -2.72
CA SER A 69 -9.38 11.53 -1.29
C SER A 69 -8.96 10.08 -1.04
N TYR A 70 -7.89 9.90 -0.28
CA TYR A 70 -7.31 8.59 0.01
C TYR A 70 -7.47 8.24 1.49
N TYR A 71 -7.79 6.99 1.73
CA TYR A 71 -8.03 6.44 3.06
C TYR A 71 -7.31 5.11 3.23
N ALA A 72 -6.86 4.83 4.45
CA ALA A 72 -6.51 3.48 4.86
C ALA A 72 -7.72 2.85 5.55
N ALA A 73 -7.99 1.57 5.28
CA ALA A 73 -9.06 0.84 5.93
C ALA A 73 -8.58 -0.56 6.37
N PRO A 74 -9.13 -1.13 7.46
CA PRO A 74 -8.90 -2.53 7.79
C PRO A 74 -9.59 -3.44 6.77
N GLY A 75 -8.95 -4.55 6.41
CA GLY A 75 -9.58 -5.59 5.60
C GLY A 75 -10.52 -6.51 6.39
N PRO A 76 -11.04 -7.58 5.75
CA PRO A 76 -11.99 -8.49 6.40
C PRO A 76 -11.28 -9.38 7.42
N LEU A 77 -10.01 -9.71 7.17
CA LEU A 77 -9.15 -10.56 8.01
C LEU A 77 -8.16 -9.72 8.85
N PRO A 78 -7.77 -10.19 10.04
CA PRO A 78 -6.71 -9.56 10.82
C PRO A 78 -5.41 -9.48 10.02
N GLY A 79 -4.75 -8.33 10.08
CA GLY A 79 -3.50 -8.11 9.36
C GLY A 79 -3.67 -7.74 7.89
N VAL A 80 -4.89 -7.61 7.36
CA VAL A 80 -5.11 -7.05 6.01
C VAL A 80 -5.38 -5.55 6.12
N VAL A 81 -4.73 -4.77 5.25
CA VAL A 81 -4.92 -3.32 5.14
C VAL A 81 -5.25 -2.98 3.70
N CYS A 82 -6.20 -2.06 3.54
CA CYS A 82 -6.69 -1.60 2.24
C CYS A 82 -6.39 -0.12 2.05
N LEU A 83 -5.98 0.23 0.83
CA LEU A 83 -5.99 1.58 0.31
C LEU A 83 -7.33 1.81 -0.39
N VAL A 84 -7.99 2.90 -0.05
CA VAL A 84 -9.28 3.28 -0.62
C VAL A 84 -9.15 4.67 -1.22
N GLY A 85 -9.53 4.82 -2.49
CA GLY A 85 -9.63 6.10 -3.17
C GLY A 85 -11.08 6.45 -3.45
N LYS A 86 -11.50 7.67 -3.11
CA LYS A 86 -12.83 8.22 -3.43
C LYS A 86 -12.69 9.53 -4.20
N TYR A 87 -13.49 9.69 -5.25
CA TYR A 87 -13.56 10.94 -6.00
C TYR A 87 -14.28 12.02 -5.17
N GLN A 88 -13.71 13.23 -5.08
CA GLN A 88 -14.25 14.29 -4.21
C GLN A 88 -15.58 14.88 -4.70
N TYR A 89 -15.87 14.77 -6.00
CA TYR A 89 -17.04 15.35 -6.65
C TYR A 89 -18.10 14.31 -7.03
N ASP A 90 -17.91 13.04 -6.63
CA ASP A 90 -18.91 11.99 -6.81
C ASP A 90 -19.48 11.56 -5.45
N ASP A 91 -20.77 11.86 -5.30
CA ASP A 91 -21.49 11.76 -4.05
C ASP A 91 -22.00 10.33 -3.82
N GLU A 92 -22.10 9.50 -4.87
CA GLU A 92 -22.95 8.32 -4.80
C GLU A 92 -22.18 6.99 -4.75
N TYR A 93 -21.25 6.67 -5.66
CA TYR A 93 -20.68 5.30 -5.66
C TYR A 93 -19.25 5.12 -6.19
N ASP A 94 -18.58 6.17 -6.67
CA ASP A 94 -17.28 5.98 -7.34
C ASP A 94 -16.12 5.99 -6.34
N TYR A 95 -15.83 4.79 -5.84
CA TYR A 95 -14.64 4.51 -5.06
C TYR A 95 -13.95 3.26 -5.61
N TRP A 96 -12.66 3.16 -5.32
CA TRP A 96 -11.91 1.94 -5.55
C TRP A 96 -11.18 1.55 -4.29
N GLU A 97 -10.89 0.26 -4.16
CA GLU A 97 -10.12 -0.29 -3.06
C GLU A 97 -9.10 -1.30 -3.57
N ALA A 98 -7.97 -1.39 -2.87
CA ALA A 98 -6.95 -2.40 -3.08
C ALA A 98 -6.38 -2.82 -1.72
N CYS A 99 -6.40 -4.12 -1.45
CA CYS A 99 -6.05 -4.68 -0.15
C CYS A 99 -4.83 -5.59 -0.24
N ASN A 100 -4.02 -5.60 0.82
CA ASN A 100 -2.94 -6.58 0.98
C ASN A 100 -2.66 -6.87 2.46
N GLY A 101 -1.93 -7.96 2.73
CA GLY A 101 -1.47 -8.28 4.08
C GLY A 101 -0.35 -7.34 4.56
N LEU A 102 -0.40 -7.00 5.85
CA LEU A 102 0.70 -6.42 6.63
C LEU A 102 1.84 -7.45 6.67
N GLY A 103 2.80 -7.26 5.78
CA GLY A 103 4.02 -8.07 5.68
C GLY A 103 5.18 -7.44 6.46
N ASP A 104 6.34 -7.35 5.81
CA ASP A 104 7.50 -6.63 6.35
C ASP A 104 7.22 -5.11 6.31
N GLY A 105 7.60 -4.39 7.37
CA GLY A 105 7.44 -2.95 7.51
C GLY A 105 8.26 -2.12 6.51
N ARG A 106 9.15 -2.76 5.77
CA ARG A 106 10.00 -2.13 4.74
C ARG A 106 9.45 -2.30 3.32
N ASP A 107 8.39 -3.08 3.15
CA ASP A 107 7.82 -3.37 1.84
C ASP A 107 6.59 -2.50 1.57
N VAL A 108 6.35 -2.21 0.28
CA VAL A 108 5.11 -1.56 -0.15
C VAL A 108 3.93 -2.50 0.12
N LEU A 109 2.88 -2.00 0.77
CA LEU A 109 1.69 -2.79 1.06
C LEU A 109 0.80 -2.90 -0.18
N VAL A 110 0.51 -1.77 -0.81
CA VAL A 110 -0.37 -1.68 -1.98
C VAL A 110 0.25 -0.74 -2.99
N GLU A 111 0.21 -1.12 -4.26
CA GLU A 111 0.57 -0.28 -5.40
C GLU A 111 -0.52 -0.42 -6.46
N VAL A 112 -1.14 0.70 -6.84
CA VAL A 112 -2.28 0.70 -7.76
C VAL A 112 -2.35 2.03 -8.52
N PRO A 113 -2.69 2.02 -9.81
CA PRO A 113 -3.02 3.25 -10.52
C PRO A 113 -4.37 3.78 -10.04
N ASP A 114 -4.46 5.09 -9.79
CA ASP A 114 -5.74 5.75 -9.60
C ASP A 114 -6.44 6.06 -10.94
N PRO A 115 -7.69 6.56 -10.93
CA PRO A 115 -8.42 6.86 -12.17
C PRO A 115 -7.75 7.89 -13.09
N ASP A 116 -6.89 8.76 -12.54
CA ASP A 116 -6.11 9.73 -13.31
C ASP A 116 -4.76 9.14 -13.78
N ASN A 117 -4.59 7.81 -13.68
CA ASN A 117 -3.41 7.04 -14.06
C ASN A 117 -2.12 7.45 -13.31
N ARG A 118 -2.26 7.93 -12.07
CA ARG A 118 -1.14 8.14 -11.15
C ARG A 118 -0.93 6.89 -10.34
N THR A 119 0.32 6.47 -10.16
CA THR A 119 0.61 5.36 -9.25
C THR A 119 0.52 5.85 -7.82
N ILE A 120 -0.31 5.19 -7.01
CA ILE A 120 -0.46 5.44 -5.59
C ILE A 120 0.06 4.23 -4.84
N ILE A 121 0.83 4.49 -3.79
CA ILE A 121 1.30 3.42 -2.90
C ILE A 121 0.90 3.67 -1.45
N LEU A 122 0.44 2.59 -0.81
CA LEU A 122 0.26 2.52 0.63
C LEU A 122 1.46 1.79 1.23
N VAL A 123 2.04 2.37 2.28
CA VAL A 123 3.25 1.84 2.93
C VAL A 123 3.11 1.74 4.46
N PRO A 124 3.83 0.83 5.12
CA PRO A 124 3.87 0.74 6.58
C PRO A 124 4.56 1.95 7.21
N ASP A 125 4.40 2.14 8.52
CA ASP A 125 5.02 3.25 9.26
C ASP A 125 6.56 3.21 9.25
N GLN A 126 7.14 2.02 9.05
CA GLN A 126 8.59 1.81 9.04
C GLN A 126 9.23 2.00 7.66
N PHE A 127 8.44 2.26 6.62
CA PHE A 127 8.94 2.39 5.26
C PHE A 127 9.87 3.59 5.14
N ASP A 128 11.00 3.42 4.46
CA ASP A 128 11.90 4.53 4.15
C ASP A 128 11.46 5.20 2.85
N HIS A 129 10.95 6.43 2.96
CA HIS A 129 10.45 7.18 1.81
C HIS A 129 11.58 7.75 0.95
N VAL A 130 12.78 7.91 1.51
CA VAL A 130 13.88 8.66 0.88
C VAL A 130 14.27 8.13 -0.51
N PRO A 131 14.37 6.81 -0.74
CA PRO A 131 14.66 6.29 -2.08
C PRO A 131 13.60 6.69 -3.11
N LEU A 132 12.32 6.60 -2.77
CA LEU A 132 11.22 6.92 -3.67
C LEU A 132 11.09 8.43 -3.90
N GLU A 133 11.25 9.25 -2.86
CA GLU A 133 11.23 10.71 -2.99
C GLU A 133 12.35 11.21 -3.91
N ARG A 134 13.53 10.59 -3.85
CA ARG A 134 14.63 10.88 -4.78
C ARG A 134 14.27 10.51 -6.23
N ASP A 135 13.45 9.49 -6.41
CA ASP A 135 13.01 9.00 -7.71
C ASP A 135 11.76 9.74 -8.22
N GLY A 136 11.33 10.82 -7.54
CA GLY A 136 10.27 11.72 -8.00
C GLY A 136 8.90 11.48 -7.36
N TRP A 137 8.80 10.55 -6.42
CA TRP A 137 7.57 10.35 -5.65
C TRP A 137 7.32 11.50 -4.69
N VAL A 138 6.04 11.78 -4.44
CA VAL A 138 5.59 12.78 -3.49
C VAL A 138 4.92 12.10 -2.31
N THR A 139 5.46 12.31 -1.12
CA THR A 139 4.83 11.86 0.13
C THR A 139 3.65 12.77 0.48
N LEU A 140 2.43 12.22 0.43
CA LEU A 140 1.21 12.93 0.82
C LEU A 140 0.86 12.73 2.30
N HIS A 141 1.18 11.54 2.82
CA HIS A 141 1.04 11.15 4.22
C HIS A 141 2.17 10.16 4.56
N ARG A 142 2.48 9.96 5.85
CA ARG A 142 3.50 8.98 6.27
C ARG A 142 3.26 7.52 5.82
N ASN A 143 2.06 7.21 5.34
CA ASN A 143 1.67 5.89 4.83
C ASN A 143 1.25 5.95 3.36
N LEU A 144 1.35 7.11 2.69
CA LEU A 144 0.81 7.33 1.35
C LEU A 144 1.77 8.16 0.49
N LEU A 145 2.17 7.61 -0.64
CA LEU A 145 2.93 8.34 -1.65
C LEU A 145 2.22 8.26 -3.01
N VAL A 146 2.43 9.29 -3.82
CA VAL A 146 1.95 9.37 -5.21
C VAL A 146 3.13 9.60 -6.13
N HIS A 147 3.12 8.94 -7.28
CA HIS A 147 3.97 9.32 -8.41
C HIS A 147 3.17 10.24 -9.34
N PRO A 148 3.42 11.56 -9.32
CA PRO A 148 2.66 12.53 -10.09
C PRO A 148 2.95 12.34 -11.58
N LEU A 149 2.10 11.56 -12.26
CA LEU A 149 2.15 11.24 -13.70
C LEU A 149 3.53 10.75 -14.19
N GLY A 150 3.67 9.45 -14.36
CA GLY A 150 4.70 8.95 -15.26
C GLY A 150 4.33 9.36 -16.69
N ASP A 151 5.23 10.02 -17.42
CA ASP A 151 5.18 10.13 -18.89
C ASP A 151 5.18 8.75 -19.61
N THR A 152 5.14 7.66 -18.85
CA THR A 152 5.01 6.30 -19.33
C THR A 152 3.56 5.85 -19.30
N ALA A 153 2.86 6.10 -20.40
CA ALA A 153 1.95 5.09 -20.94
C ALA A 153 2.77 3.81 -21.15
N LEU A 154 2.85 2.96 -20.12
CA LEU A 154 3.19 1.55 -20.32
C LEU A 154 1.99 0.97 -21.08
N GLU A 155 2.18 0.83 -22.40
CA GLU A 155 1.37 -0.01 -23.27
C GLU A 155 0.95 -1.27 -22.47
N PRO A 156 -0.37 -1.55 -22.33
CA PRO A 156 -0.79 -2.77 -21.66
C PRO A 156 -0.19 -3.95 -22.41
N ALA A 157 0.56 -4.77 -21.67
CA ALA A 157 1.17 -5.99 -22.17
C ALA A 157 0.09 -6.95 -22.68
N GLY A 158 -0.15 -6.92 -24.00
CA GLY A 158 -0.83 -7.96 -24.75
C GLY A 158 -2.36 -8.07 -24.54
N PRO A 159 -3.07 -8.68 -25.51
CA PRO A 159 -4.51 -8.65 -25.55
C PRO A 159 -5.11 -9.55 -24.46
N LEU A 160 -5.96 -8.98 -23.61
CA LEU A 160 -6.88 -9.72 -22.76
C LEU A 160 -7.76 -10.60 -23.65
N ILE A 161 -7.57 -11.92 -23.53
CA ILE A 161 -8.46 -12.91 -24.12
C ILE A 161 -9.87 -12.62 -23.60
N ARG A 162 -10.76 -12.20 -24.51
CA ARG A 162 -12.21 -12.25 -24.30
C ARG A 162 -12.56 -13.66 -23.83
N SER A 163 -13.04 -13.79 -22.61
CA SER A 163 -13.90 -14.89 -22.18
C SER A 163 -15.19 -14.82 -22.99
N ALA A 164 -15.13 -15.33 -24.22
CA ALA A 164 -16.29 -15.57 -25.05
C ALA A 164 -17.01 -16.81 -24.54
N GLY A 165 -18.28 -16.60 -24.19
CA GLY A 165 -19.43 -17.47 -24.37
C GLY A 165 -19.21 -18.98 -24.40
N TYR A 166 -19.95 -19.65 -23.51
CA TYR A 166 -20.40 -21.03 -23.65
C TYR A 166 -20.62 -21.44 -25.11
N GLY A 167 -19.72 -22.29 -25.61
CA GLY A 167 -19.97 -23.09 -26.80
C GLY A 167 -20.42 -24.47 -26.37
N LEU A 168 -21.53 -24.95 -26.95
CA LEU A 168 -21.72 -26.38 -27.17
C LEU A 168 -22.29 -26.63 -28.57
N ALA A 169 -21.46 -27.34 -29.36
CA ALA A 169 -21.75 -28.31 -30.43
C ALA A 169 -22.54 -27.80 -31.66
N GLY A 170 -22.03 -27.86 -32.89
CA GLY A 170 -21.60 -29.05 -33.66
C GLY A 170 -22.72 -29.38 -34.67
N GLY A 171 -22.55 -29.63 -35.96
CA GLY A 171 -21.42 -29.89 -36.84
C GLY A 171 -21.91 -29.85 -38.30
N SER A 172 -20.96 -30.10 -39.20
CA SER A 172 -21.06 -30.22 -40.66
C SER A 172 -22.23 -31.06 -41.21
N GLU A 173 -23.01 -30.51 -42.14
CA GLU A 173 -23.09 -30.83 -43.58
C GLU A 173 -24.21 -30.00 -44.24
#